data_AF-A0A8S0WFF6-F1
#
_entry.id   AF-A0A8S0WFF6-F1
#
_cell.length_a   1.000
_cell.length_b   1.000
_cell.length_c   1.000
_cell.angle_alpha   90.00
_cell.angle_beta   90.00
_cell.angle_gamma   90.00
#
_symmetry.space_group_name_H-M   'P 1'
#
loop_
_entity.id
_entity.type
_entity.pdbx_description
1 polymer ?
#
loop_
_entity_poly.entity_id
_entity_poly.type
_entity_poly.pdbx_seq_one_letter_code
_entity_poly.pdbx_strand_id
1 'polypeptide(L)'
;MPSFTIYLEDTSPMLVYSEHWRAGSSGNDRFLDRYSQNSFMVTQNAGEIVNLQFYGSSVQVVGSKRSNHGNYEVQVDGGPPLTFNGNAASEIFGENLFGGSDLGPGLHSLTLRNIGNNHSDIDYVTFQDNVGANNERLLVNTFQAAHPSFVYSPKSSWTNSTTVGPADFGRGTSDPDASVVFTFQGKISGPLENELQLDSTPSQAVQ
;
A
#
# COMPACT_ATOMS: atom_id res chain seq x y z
N MET A 1 -6.01 0.82 -20.75
CA MET A 1 -6.76 1.19 -19.53
C MET A 1 -6.02 2.33 -18.84
N PRO A 2 -6.71 3.30 -18.24
CA PRO A 2 -6.05 4.29 -17.38
C PRO A 2 -5.35 3.59 -16.21
N SER A 3 -4.28 4.20 -15.72
CA SER A 3 -3.48 3.68 -14.62
C SER A 3 -3.04 4.79 -13.68
N PHE A 4 -2.78 4.40 -12.44
CA PHE A 4 -2.22 5.26 -11.41
C PHE A 4 -1.24 4.46 -10.56
N THR A 5 -0.30 5.17 -9.94
CA THR A 5 0.68 4.55 -9.04
C THR A 5 0.15 4.53 -7.63
N ILE A 6 0.15 3.34 -7.02
CA ILE A 6 -0.08 3.16 -5.59
C ILE A 6 1.27 3.18 -4.88
N TYR A 7 1.34 3.89 -3.76
CA TYR A 7 2.48 3.94 -2.86
C TYR A 7 2.09 3.26 -1.54
N LEU A 8 2.79 2.18 -1.19
CA LEU A 8 2.65 1.46 0.06
C LEU A 8 3.91 1.65 0.89
N GLU A 9 3.82 2.40 1.97
CA GLU A 9 4.92 2.50 2.94
C GLU A 9 5.17 1.16 3.63
N ASP A 10 6.36 1.00 4.24
CA ASP A 10 6.76 -0.15 5.05
C ASP A 10 5.75 -0.55 6.14
N THR A 11 4.98 0.41 6.65
CA THR A 11 3.93 0.17 7.67
C THR A 11 2.57 -0.21 7.08
N SER A 12 2.45 -0.29 5.75
CA SER A 12 1.21 -0.67 5.09
C SER A 12 0.77 -2.08 5.48
N PRO A 13 -0.49 -2.29 5.89
CA PRO A 13 -1.00 -3.62 6.22
C PRO A 13 -1.11 -4.55 5.00
N MET A 14 -0.94 -4.03 3.78
CA MET A 14 -0.85 -4.84 2.56
C MET A 14 0.50 -5.55 2.43
N LEU A 15 1.53 -5.07 3.13
CA LEU A 15 2.83 -5.74 3.23
C LEU A 15 2.77 -6.73 4.40
N VAL A 16 2.77 -8.02 4.08
CA VAL A 16 2.64 -9.09 5.08
C VAL A 16 4.03 -9.64 5.38
N TYR A 17 4.58 -9.21 6.52
CA TYR A 17 5.88 -9.61 7.03
C TYR A 17 5.81 -10.91 7.84
N SER A 18 6.87 -11.72 7.79
CA SER A 18 7.08 -12.83 8.71
C SER A 18 7.59 -12.37 10.09
N GLU A 19 7.66 -13.29 11.05
CA GLU A 19 7.80 -12.97 12.49
C GLU A 19 9.00 -12.10 12.87
N HIS A 20 10.15 -12.22 12.19
CA HIS A 20 11.39 -11.53 12.61
C HIS A 20 11.69 -10.24 11.83
N TRP A 21 10.67 -9.64 11.23
CA TRP A 21 10.73 -8.26 10.76
C TRP A 21 10.43 -7.28 11.90
N ARG A 22 11.13 -6.16 11.92
CA ARG A 22 10.91 -5.08 12.90
C ARG A 22 11.02 -3.72 12.25
N ALA A 23 10.37 -2.73 12.84
CA ALA A 23 10.58 -1.34 12.47
C ALA A 23 12.01 -0.90 12.84
N GLY A 24 12.63 -0.14 11.93
CA GLY A 24 13.81 0.67 12.23
C GLY A 24 13.49 1.73 13.29
N SER A 25 14.51 2.21 13.99
CA SER A 25 14.33 3.27 14.99
C SER A 25 15.55 4.18 15.06
N SER A 26 15.36 5.42 15.50
CA SER A 26 16.50 6.34 15.69
C SER A 26 17.46 5.90 16.79
N GLY A 27 17.03 4.98 17.67
CA GLY A 27 17.88 4.40 18.71
C GLY A 27 18.85 3.33 18.21
N ASN A 28 18.56 2.68 17.09
CA ASN A 28 19.41 1.65 16.48
C ASN A 28 19.94 2.04 15.08
N ASP A 29 19.39 3.09 14.47
CA ASP A 29 19.81 3.60 13.18
C ASP A 29 19.82 5.13 13.14
N ARG A 30 21.00 5.71 12.92
CA ARG A 30 21.20 7.17 12.81
C ARG A 30 20.72 7.78 11.49
N PHE A 31 20.30 6.95 10.53
CA PHE A 31 19.89 7.36 9.19
C PHE A 31 18.39 7.21 8.96
N LEU A 32 17.61 7.09 10.04
CA LEU A 32 16.15 6.97 9.95
C LEU A 32 15.53 8.09 9.11
N ASP A 33 16.09 9.30 9.16
CA ASP A 33 15.66 10.48 8.41
C ASP A 33 15.90 10.40 6.89
N ARG A 34 16.57 9.35 6.42
CA ARG A 34 16.85 9.10 5.00
C ARG A 34 15.83 8.20 4.32
N TYR A 35 14.91 7.62 5.09
CA TYR A 35 13.82 6.78 4.61
C TYR A 35 12.52 7.58 4.47
N SER A 36 11.60 7.10 3.64
CA SER A 36 10.26 7.64 3.53
C SER A 36 9.57 7.64 4.89
N GLN A 37 8.86 8.72 5.20
CA GLN A 37 8.16 8.92 6.48
C GLN A 37 9.04 8.72 7.74
N ASN A 38 10.36 8.74 7.61
CA ASN A 38 11.31 8.36 8.66
C ASN A 38 11.00 6.96 9.23
N SER A 39 10.62 6.00 8.39
CA SER A 39 10.29 4.63 8.76
C SER A 39 10.86 3.63 7.75
N PHE A 40 11.15 2.42 8.22
CA PHE A 40 11.45 1.28 7.36
C PHE A 40 11.25 -0.01 8.16
N MET A 41 10.96 -1.10 7.46
CA MET A 41 10.93 -2.45 8.04
C MET A 41 12.21 -3.19 7.67
N VAL A 42 12.81 -3.89 8.64
CA VAL A 42 14.09 -4.57 8.47
C VAL A 42 14.12 -5.94 9.13
N THR A 43 14.84 -6.86 8.50
CA THR A 43 15.21 -8.16 9.08
C THR A 43 16.71 -8.40 8.92
N GLN A 44 17.27 -9.26 9.76
CA GLN A 44 18.64 -9.79 9.63
C GLN A 44 18.66 -11.31 9.67
N ASN A 45 17.49 -11.95 9.64
CA ASN A 45 17.34 -13.39 9.79
C ASN A 45 17.18 -14.01 8.41
N ALA A 46 17.95 -15.06 8.12
CA ALA A 46 17.80 -15.81 6.89
C ALA A 46 16.44 -16.51 6.84
N GLY A 47 15.79 -16.49 5.69
CA GLY A 47 14.49 -17.13 5.45
C GLY A 47 13.29 -16.23 5.72
N GLU A 48 13.46 -15.08 6.36
CA GLU A 48 12.36 -14.13 6.58
C GLU A 48 11.89 -13.52 5.27
N ILE A 49 10.57 -13.34 5.16
CA ILE A 49 9.90 -12.90 3.94
C ILE A 49 8.95 -11.73 4.21
N VAL A 50 8.70 -10.97 3.16
CA VAL A 50 7.58 -10.05 3.04
C VAL A 50 6.83 -10.36 1.78
N ASN A 51 5.50 -10.42 1.88
CA ASN A 51 4.61 -10.71 0.77
C ASN A 51 3.72 -9.51 0.45
N LEU A 52 3.44 -9.33 -0.84
CA LEU A 52 2.45 -8.41 -1.34
C LEU A 52 1.59 -9.13 -2.39
N GLN A 53 0.27 -9.01 -2.25
CA GLN A 53 -0.67 -9.26 -3.34
C GLN A 53 -1.17 -7.91 -3.86
N PHE A 54 -1.16 -7.73 -5.17
CA PHE A 54 -1.57 -6.47 -5.79
C PHE A 54 -2.26 -6.73 -7.12
N TYR A 55 -3.18 -5.84 -7.49
CA TYR A 55 -3.75 -5.81 -8.83
C TYR A 55 -3.03 -4.70 -9.61
N GLY A 56 -2.39 -5.04 -10.72
CA GLY A 56 -1.60 -4.05 -11.47
C GLY A 56 -0.81 -4.64 -12.62
N SER A 57 0.07 -3.82 -13.21
CA SER A 57 0.90 -4.20 -14.37
C SER A 57 2.41 -4.07 -14.15
N SER A 58 2.82 -3.46 -13.04
CA SER A 58 4.23 -3.31 -12.66
C SER A 58 4.35 -3.10 -11.15
N VAL A 59 5.50 -3.44 -10.58
CA VAL A 59 5.81 -3.28 -9.16
C VAL A 59 7.27 -2.87 -8.98
N GLN A 60 7.56 -2.01 -8.00
CA GLN A 60 8.89 -1.66 -7.56
C GLN A 60 9.00 -1.77 -6.05
N VAL A 61 10.03 -2.47 -5.57
CA VAL A 61 10.40 -2.54 -4.15
C VAL A 61 11.55 -1.58 -3.93
N VAL A 62 11.38 -0.64 -3.01
CA VAL A 62 12.36 0.39 -2.69
C VAL A 62 12.85 0.20 -1.25
N GLY A 63 14.15 0.39 -1.06
CA GLY A 63 14.80 0.28 0.24
C GLY A 63 16.17 0.92 0.22
N SER A 64 17.11 0.35 0.97
CA SER A 64 18.48 0.84 1.01
C SER A 64 19.51 -0.24 0.67
N LYS A 65 20.67 0.21 0.19
CA LYS A 65 21.86 -0.63 0.04
C LYS A 65 22.95 -0.12 0.95
N ARG A 66 23.46 -0.99 1.84
CA ARG A 66 24.37 -0.60 2.93
C ARG A 66 25.40 -1.68 3.20
N SER A 67 26.47 -1.33 3.90
CA SER A 67 27.61 -2.25 4.11
C SER A 67 27.27 -3.44 5.01
N ASN A 68 26.23 -3.32 5.83
CA ASN A 68 25.66 -4.37 6.68
C ASN A 68 24.52 -5.16 6.00
N HIS A 69 24.20 -4.87 4.74
CA HIS A 69 23.14 -5.56 4.00
C HIS A 69 23.66 -6.79 3.25
N GLY A 70 22.75 -7.75 3.07
CA GLY A 70 23.03 -9.06 2.47
C GLY A 70 22.39 -9.27 1.10
N ASN A 71 22.50 -10.50 0.63
CA ASN A 71 21.73 -10.93 -0.52
C ASN A 71 20.28 -11.22 -0.12
N TYR A 72 19.37 -10.96 -1.03
CA TYR A 72 17.95 -11.28 -0.93
C TYR A 72 17.48 -11.90 -2.24
N GLU A 73 16.33 -12.54 -2.21
CA GLU A 73 15.66 -13.07 -3.39
C GLU A 73 14.30 -12.41 -3.56
N VAL A 74 13.91 -12.20 -4.81
CA VAL A 74 12.55 -11.76 -5.16
C VAL A 74 11.91 -12.79 -6.08
N GLN A 75 10.67 -13.15 -5.77
CA GLN A 75 9.84 -14.06 -6.53
C GLN A 75 8.54 -13.33 -6.91
N VAL A 76 8.14 -13.43 -8.17
CA VAL A 76 6.87 -12.90 -8.69
C VAL A 76 6.04 -14.05 -9.23
N ASP A 77 4.75 -14.11 -8.88
CA ASP A 77 3.77 -15.08 -9.37
C ASP A 77 4.19 -16.56 -9.26
N GLY A 78 4.93 -16.89 -8.20
CA GLY A 78 5.45 -18.25 -8.00
C GLY A 78 6.53 -18.68 -9.00
N GLY A 79 7.02 -17.77 -9.84
CA GLY A 79 8.13 -18.01 -10.78
C GLY A 79 9.46 -18.33 -10.07
N PRO A 80 10.56 -18.58 -10.80
CA PRO A 80 11.85 -18.83 -10.17
C PRO A 80 12.33 -17.58 -9.38
N PRO A 81 12.82 -17.74 -8.13
CA PRO A 81 13.40 -16.64 -7.39
C PRO A 81 14.62 -16.05 -8.09
N LEU A 82 14.73 -14.72 -8.08
CA LEU A 82 15.86 -13.97 -8.59
C LEU A 82 16.68 -13.43 -7.42
N THR A 83 17.99 -13.72 -7.39
CA THR A 83 18.88 -13.25 -6.34
C THR A 83 19.45 -11.87 -6.65
N PHE A 84 19.42 -10.99 -5.65
CA PHE A 84 19.98 -9.65 -5.69
C PHE A 84 20.91 -9.42 -4.49
N ASN A 85 21.72 -8.37 -4.57
CA ASN A 85 22.66 -7.99 -3.54
C ASN A 85 22.29 -6.60 -2.99
N GLY A 86 21.97 -6.53 -1.69
CA GLY A 86 21.68 -5.30 -0.96
C GLY A 86 22.93 -4.58 -0.42
N ASN A 87 24.13 -5.15 -0.57
CA ASN A 87 25.36 -4.58 -0.07
C ASN A 87 25.84 -3.39 -0.91
N ALA A 88 26.29 -2.33 -0.23
CA ALA A 88 27.04 -1.24 -0.84
C ALA A 88 28.05 -0.67 0.18
N ALA A 89 29.23 -0.25 -0.28
CA ALA A 89 30.27 0.31 0.60
C ALA A 89 29.85 1.65 1.21
N SER A 90 29.16 2.48 0.43
CA SER A 90 28.50 3.71 0.88
C SER A 90 27.00 3.47 0.91
N GLU A 91 26.32 4.04 1.89
CA GLU A 91 24.88 3.88 2.06
C GLU A 91 24.10 4.60 0.94
N ILE A 92 23.18 3.88 0.31
CA ILE A 92 22.28 4.36 -0.74
C ILE A 92 20.85 4.15 -0.24
N PHE A 93 20.02 5.20 -0.24
CA PHE A 93 18.62 5.16 0.21
C PHE A 93 17.71 5.50 -0.95
N GLY A 94 16.45 5.03 -0.91
CA GLY A 94 15.52 5.19 -2.02
C GLY A 94 15.95 4.38 -3.26
N GLU A 95 16.70 3.30 -3.06
CA GLU A 95 17.22 2.47 -4.15
C GLU A 95 16.17 1.47 -4.61
N ASN A 96 16.04 1.31 -5.93
CA ASN A 96 15.20 0.28 -6.52
C ASN A 96 15.83 -1.11 -6.29
N LEU A 97 15.34 -1.83 -5.29
CA LEU A 97 15.80 -3.18 -4.95
C LEU A 97 15.28 -4.21 -5.98
N PHE A 98 14.08 -3.99 -6.50
CA PHE A 98 13.51 -4.82 -7.54
C PHE A 98 12.46 -4.05 -8.35
N GLY A 99 12.51 -4.16 -9.67
CA GLY A 99 11.46 -3.67 -10.56
C GLY A 99 10.95 -4.78 -11.47
N GLY A 100 9.65 -5.06 -11.40
CA GLY A 100 8.92 -5.89 -12.35
C GLY A 100 8.08 -5.02 -13.28
N SER A 101 8.33 -5.09 -14.59
CA SER A 101 7.49 -4.46 -15.62
C SER A 101 6.78 -5.51 -16.46
N ASP A 102 5.81 -5.07 -17.26
CA ASP A 102 5.15 -5.90 -18.28
C ASP A 102 4.51 -7.18 -17.73
N LEU A 103 4.04 -7.13 -16.47
CA LEU A 103 3.34 -8.25 -15.83
C LEU A 103 1.96 -8.54 -16.47
N GLY A 104 1.48 -7.58 -17.27
CA GLY A 104 0.11 -7.54 -17.76
C GLY A 104 -0.84 -7.04 -16.67
N PRO A 105 -2.04 -6.55 -17.01
CA PRO A 105 -3.03 -6.18 -16.00
C PRO A 105 -3.60 -7.42 -15.33
N GLY A 106 -3.45 -7.56 -14.02
CA GLY A 106 -4.02 -8.69 -13.30
C GLY A 106 -3.67 -8.70 -11.83
N LEU A 107 -4.13 -9.76 -11.14
CA LEU A 107 -3.71 -10.07 -9.78
C LEU A 107 -2.32 -10.72 -9.83
N HIS A 108 -1.38 -10.13 -9.11
CA HIS A 108 -0.01 -10.58 -8.98
C HIS A 108 0.39 -10.78 -7.52
N SER A 109 1.44 -11.57 -7.32
CA SER A 109 2.07 -11.79 -6.02
C SER A 109 3.56 -11.49 -6.10
N LEU A 110 4.08 -10.83 -5.08
CA LEU A 110 5.51 -10.60 -4.89
C LEU A 110 5.93 -11.09 -3.51
N THR A 111 7.03 -11.84 -3.46
CA THR A 111 7.70 -12.24 -2.23
C THR A 111 9.16 -11.79 -2.29
N LEU A 112 9.59 -11.00 -1.31
CA LEU A 112 11.01 -10.75 -1.07
C LEU A 112 11.46 -11.58 0.14
N ARG A 113 12.57 -12.28 0.00
CA ARG A 113 13.17 -13.15 1.03
C ARG A 113 14.60 -12.73 1.35
N ASN A 114 14.91 -12.53 2.62
CA ASN A 114 16.30 -12.42 3.05
C ASN A 114 16.97 -13.80 3.03
N ILE A 115 18.10 -13.97 2.37
CA ILE A 115 18.75 -15.29 2.22
C ILE A 115 20.03 -15.48 3.04
N GLY A 116 20.37 -14.51 3.89
CA GLY A 116 21.52 -14.60 4.79
C GLY A 116 21.25 -13.93 6.14
N ASN A 117 22.27 -13.91 6.99
CA ASN A 117 22.20 -13.28 8.31
C ASN A 117 22.65 -11.81 8.32
N ASN A 118 22.68 -11.19 7.15
CA ASN A 118 22.88 -9.75 6.98
C ASN A 118 21.53 -9.07 6.80
N HIS A 119 21.51 -7.74 6.89
CA HIS A 119 20.27 -6.99 6.86
C HIS A 119 19.66 -6.96 5.45
N SER A 120 18.32 -6.93 5.40
CA SER A 120 17.54 -6.49 4.24
C SER A 120 16.41 -5.61 4.77
N ASP A 121 16.18 -4.47 4.12
CA ASP A 121 15.12 -3.54 4.50
C ASP A 121 14.17 -3.25 3.33
N ILE A 122 13.00 -2.73 3.69
CA ILE A 122 12.03 -2.15 2.77
C ILE A 122 11.62 -0.80 3.35
N ASP A 123 11.68 0.22 2.49
CA ASP A 123 11.21 1.57 2.75
C ASP A 123 9.76 1.71 2.26
N TYR A 124 9.52 1.44 0.98
CA TYR A 124 8.19 1.42 0.41
C TYR A 124 8.12 0.53 -0.83
N VAL A 125 6.91 0.20 -1.23
CA VAL A 125 6.61 -0.50 -2.49
C VAL A 125 5.69 0.36 -3.32
N THR A 126 5.94 0.43 -4.62
CA THR A 126 5.01 1.04 -5.58
C THR A 126 4.53 0.00 -6.57
N PHE A 127 3.31 0.16 -7.05
CA PHE A 127 2.83 -0.62 -8.19
C PHE A 127 1.84 0.20 -9.01
N GLN A 128 1.74 -0.13 -10.29
CA GLN A 128 0.81 0.52 -11.20
C GLN A 128 -0.49 -0.27 -11.26
N ASP A 129 -1.57 0.28 -10.70
CA ASP A 129 -2.91 -0.29 -10.82
C ASP A 129 -3.54 0.15 -12.16
N ASN A 130 -4.34 -0.73 -12.76
CA ASN A 130 -5.09 -0.48 -13.98
C ASN A 130 -6.58 -0.55 -13.68
N VAL A 131 -7.29 0.56 -13.93
CA VAL A 131 -8.73 0.67 -13.68
C VAL A 131 -9.49 1.00 -14.95
N GLY A 132 -10.78 0.66 -15.00
CA GLY A 132 -11.66 1.02 -16.12
C GLY A 132 -11.36 0.28 -17.43
N ALA A 133 -11.92 0.79 -18.53
CA ALA A 133 -11.79 0.17 -19.86
C ALA A 133 -10.58 0.70 -20.67
N ASN A 134 -10.25 0.02 -21.78
CA ASN A 134 -9.06 0.34 -22.59
C ASN A 134 -8.99 1.77 -23.16
N ASN A 135 -10.12 2.48 -23.24
CA ASN A 135 -10.22 3.85 -23.76
C ASN A 135 -10.89 4.83 -22.76
N GLU A 136 -10.90 4.49 -21.48
CA GLU A 136 -11.41 5.36 -20.43
C GLU A 136 -10.33 6.34 -19.96
N ARG A 137 -10.72 7.55 -19.53
CA ARG A 137 -9.79 8.49 -18.89
C ARG A 137 -9.80 8.26 -17.39
N LEU A 138 -8.64 8.38 -16.74
CA LEU A 138 -8.59 8.42 -15.28
C LEU A 138 -9.35 9.66 -14.79
N LEU A 139 -10.44 9.46 -14.07
CA LEU A 139 -11.19 10.53 -13.43
C LEU A 139 -10.68 10.69 -11.99
N VAL A 140 -9.92 11.75 -11.76
CA VAL A 140 -9.44 12.12 -10.42
C VAL A 140 -10.33 13.24 -9.88
N ASN A 141 -11.11 12.93 -8.84
CA ASN A 141 -11.96 13.90 -8.16
C ASN A 141 -11.36 14.27 -6.79
N THR A 142 -11.18 15.56 -6.54
CA THR A 142 -10.73 16.07 -5.25
C THR A 142 -11.93 16.65 -4.49
N PHE A 143 -12.30 16.04 -3.37
CA PHE A 143 -13.39 16.50 -2.50
C PHE A 143 -12.83 17.22 -1.29
N GLN A 144 -13.25 18.47 -1.07
CA GLN A 144 -12.89 19.23 0.13
C GLN A 144 -13.72 18.79 1.34
N ALA A 145 -13.23 19.00 2.56
CA ALA A 145 -13.97 18.65 3.80
C ALA A 145 -15.29 19.42 4.01
N ALA A 146 -15.57 20.44 3.19
CA ALA A 146 -16.86 21.12 3.14
C ALA A 146 -17.81 20.57 2.06
N HIS A 147 -17.36 19.61 1.25
CA HIS A 147 -18.17 19.02 0.18
C HIS A 147 -19.36 18.25 0.78
N PRO A 148 -20.57 18.38 0.20
CA PRO A 148 -21.78 17.74 0.73
C PRO A 148 -21.76 16.21 0.76
N SER A 149 -20.81 15.57 0.06
CA SER A 149 -20.54 14.13 0.20
C SER A 149 -20.06 13.73 1.60
N PHE A 150 -19.56 14.67 2.40
CA PHE A 150 -19.16 14.44 3.79
C PHE A 150 -20.28 14.86 4.75
N VAL A 151 -20.72 13.93 5.59
CA VAL A 151 -21.67 14.18 6.67
C VAL A 151 -20.99 13.95 8.01
N TYR A 152 -20.87 14.99 8.80
CA TYR A 152 -20.22 14.99 10.12
C TYR A 152 -21.27 14.94 11.23
N SER A 153 -21.17 13.97 12.13
CA SER A 153 -22.14 13.74 13.20
C SER A 153 -21.44 13.57 14.56
N PRO A 154 -21.97 14.17 15.65
CA PRO A 154 -22.86 15.33 15.59
C PRO A 154 -22.09 16.53 15.02
N LYS A 155 -22.73 17.31 14.14
CA LYS A 155 -22.07 18.45 13.45
C LYS A 155 -21.39 19.44 14.41
N SER A 156 -21.95 19.62 15.60
CA SER A 156 -21.42 20.52 16.64
C SER A 156 -20.07 20.09 17.21
N SER A 157 -19.72 18.81 17.12
CA SER A 157 -18.45 18.30 17.65
C SER A 157 -17.28 18.48 16.68
N TRP A 158 -17.53 18.96 15.46
CA TRP A 158 -16.50 19.14 14.43
C TRP A 158 -16.18 20.62 14.21
N THR A 159 -14.90 20.97 14.33
CA THR A 159 -14.38 22.33 14.09
C THR A 159 -13.47 22.36 12.86
N ASN A 160 -13.43 23.50 12.15
CA ASN A 160 -12.42 23.72 11.12
C ASN A 160 -11.03 23.75 11.77
N SER A 161 -10.10 22.97 11.23
CA SER A 161 -8.70 22.99 11.65
C SER A 161 -7.89 23.89 10.70
N THR A 162 -7.21 24.88 11.28
CA THR A 162 -6.28 25.77 10.57
C THR A 162 -4.82 25.31 10.66
N THR A 163 -4.57 24.18 11.33
CA THR A 163 -3.22 23.71 11.66
C THR A 163 -2.62 22.77 10.60
N VAL A 164 -3.37 22.42 9.55
CA VAL A 164 -2.95 21.47 8.52
C VAL A 164 -2.78 22.20 7.17
N GLY A 165 -1.67 22.92 7.02
CA GLY A 165 -1.25 23.52 5.75
C GLY A 165 -2.00 24.79 5.30
N PRO A 166 -1.63 25.37 4.13
CA PRO A 166 -1.98 26.76 3.78
C PRO A 166 -3.43 27.01 3.34
N ALA A 167 -4.38 26.12 3.66
CA ALA A 167 -5.77 26.32 3.27
C ALA A 167 -6.77 25.59 4.17
N ASP A 168 -7.93 26.21 4.40
CA ASP A 168 -9.03 25.83 5.29
C ASP A 168 -9.68 24.46 4.96
N PHE A 169 -8.95 23.34 5.09
CA PHE A 169 -9.41 22.05 4.56
C PHE A 169 -9.53 20.90 5.57
N GLY A 170 -9.13 21.07 6.83
CA GLY A 170 -9.32 20.04 7.86
C GLY A 170 -10.59 20.27 8.68
N ARG A 171 -11.31 19.20 9.02
CA ARG A 171 -12.23 19.21 10.18
C ARG A 171 -11.69 18.25 11.24
N GLY A 172 -11.70 18.67 12.50
CA GLY A 172 -11.25 17.88 13.64
C GLY A 172 -12.32 17.82 14.73
N THR A 173 -12.23 16.79 15.56
CA THR A 173 -13.07 16.60 16.74
C THR A 173 -12.25 15.96 17.86
N SER A 174 -12.58 16.28 19.11
CA SER A 174 -12.09 15.57 20.30
C SER A 174 -13.19 14.75 20.98
N ASP A 175 -14.38 14.70 20.38
CA ASP A 175 -15.51 13.92 20.85
C ASP A 175 -15.31 12.45 20.41
N PRO A 176 -15.16 11.50 21.34
CA PRO A 176 -14.89 10.11 21.01
C PRO A 176 -16.03 9.43 20.26
N ASP A 177 -17.25 9.98 20.33
CA ASP A 177 -18.43 9.40 19.68
C ASP A 177 -18.73 10.07 18.31
N ALA A 178 -17.93 11.04 17.90
CA ALA A 178 -18.12 11.72 16.63
C ALA A 178 -17.67 10.87 15.43
N SER A 179 -18.42 10.96 14.33
CA SER A 179 -18.18 10.21 13.09
C SER A 179 -18.26 11.11 11.86
N VAL A 180 -17.59 10.71 10.77
CA VAL A 180 -17.76 11.27 9.43
C VAL A 180 -18.15 10.17 8.46
N VAL A 181 -19.13 10.45 7.60
CA VAL A 181 -19.56 9.57 6.50
C VAL A 181 -19.20 10.26 5.19
N PHE A 182 -18.48 9.56 4.31
CA PHE A 182 -18.21 10.00 2.94
C PHE A 182 -19.03 9.16 1.95
N THR A 183 -19.90 9.81 1.18
CA THR A 183 -20.72 9.16 0.14
C THR A 183 -20.14 9.46 -1.23
N PHE A 184 -19.81 8.41 -1.98
CA PHE A 184 -19.33 8.49 -3.36
C PHE A 184 -20.09 7.52 -4.26
N GLN A 185 -20.06 7.78 -5.56
CA GLN A 185 -20.54 6.85 -6.58
C GLN A 185 -19.32 6.23 -7.28
N GLY A 186 -19.34 4.92 -7.42
CA GLY A 186 -18.31 4.18 -8.15
C GLY A 186 -18.95 2.99 -8.85
N LYS A 187 -18.35 2.56 -9.95
CA LYS A 187 -18.63 1.24 -10.53
C LYS A 187 -17.64 0.26 -9.95
N ILE A 188 -18.12 -0.85 -9.38
CA ILE A 188 -17.24 -1.96 -8.99
C ILE A 188 -16.85 -2.66 -10.30
N SER A 189 -15.58 -2.56 -10.69
CA SER A 189 -15.02 -3.36 -11.78
C SER A 189 -14.18 -4.47 -11.17
N GLY A 190 -14.69 -5.71 -11.22
CA GLY A 190 -14.03 -6.92 -10.73
C GLY A 190 -14.89 -8.16 -11.02
N PRO A 191 -14.36 -9.39 -10.95
CA PRO A 191 -15.02 -10.61 -11.41
C PRO A 191 -16.27 -11.05 -10.59
N LEU A 192 -16.75 -10.23 -9.65
CA LEU A 192 -17.91 -10.52 -8.81
C LEU A 192 -19.27 -10.29 -9.51
N GLU A 193 -19.30 -10.02 -10.83
CA GLU A 193 -20.57 -9.81 -11.54
C GLU A 193 -21.49 -11.06 -11.58
N ASN A 194 -21.05 -12.23 -11.11
CA ASN A 194 -21.81 -13.48 -11.24
C ASN A 194 -22.33 -14.16 -9.94
N GLU A 195 -22.15 -13.61 -8.72
CA GLU A 195 -22.56 -14.34 -7.49
C GLU A 195 -23.62 -13.68 -6.60
N LEU A 196 -24.42 -12.74 -7.11
CA LEU A 196 -25.61 -12.26 -6.40
C LEU A 196 -26.87 -12.32 -7.27
N GLN A 197 -27.27 -13.52 -7.70
CA GLN A 197 -28.69 -13.83 -7.91
C GLN A 197 -29.27 -14.34 -6.58
N LEU A 198 -29.78 -13.41 -5.77
CA LEU A 198 -30.76 -13.76 -4.75
C LEU A 198 -32.07 -14.07 -5.47
N ASP A 199 -32.37 -15.35 -5.62
CA ASP A 199 -33.69 -15.86 -6.01
C ASP A 199 -34.73 -15.28 -5.04
N SER A 200 -35.57 -14.39 -5.56
CA SER A 200 -36.73 -13.85 -4.87
C SER A 200 -37.99 -14.45 -5.47
N THR A 201 -38.20 -15.74 -5.25
CA THR A 201 -39.51 -16.36 -5.39
C THR A 201 -40.30 -16.17 -4.09
N PRO A 202 -41.42 -15.42 -4.09
CA PRO A 202 -42.27 -15.31 -2.90
C PRO A 202 -43.05 -16.62 -2.70
N SER A 203 -42.89 -17.24 -1.53
CA SER A 203 -43.75 -18.34 -1.09
C SER A 203 -45.19 -17.85 -1.01
N GLN A 204 -46.09 -18.43 -1.80
CA GLN A 204 -47.53 -18.24 -1.61
C GLN A 204 -47.96 -18.92 -0.29
N ALA A 205 -48.53 -18.12 0.61
CA ALA A 205 -49.24 -18.63 1.77
C ALA A 205 -50.54 -19.29 1.31
N VAL A 206 -50.67 -20.58 1.55
CA VAL A 206 -51.93 -21.33 1.46
C VAL A 206 -52.73 -21.00 2.73
N GLN A 207 -53.95 -20.51 2.56
CA GLN A 207 -55.00 -20.56 3.58
C GLN A 207 -55.65 -21.94 3.61
#